data_AF-A0AAD9JI91-F1
#
_entry.id   AF-A0AAD9JI91-F1
#
_cell.length_a   1.000
_cell.length_b   1.000
_cell.length_c   1.000
_cell.angle_alpha   90.00
_cell.angle_beta   90.00
_cell.angle_gamma   90.00
#
_symmetry.space_group_name_H-M   'P 1'
#
loop_
_entity.id
_entity.type
_entity.pdbx_description
1 polymer ?
#
loop_
_entity_poly.entity_id
_entity_poly.type
_entity_poly.pdbx_seq_one_letter_code
_entity_poly.pdbx_strand_id
1 'polypeptide(L)'
;MGLRPLFKRKLVKKRTKKFIRHQSDRYVKLKKNLSVVGSVIWLKCIVGSLVPTMSQKVCLLHSTLQLCKDFNSNGGGLPEALQWHRVKLSGMVSGFRHRYELFVEPNWRKPRGIDNRVRRKFKGQYLMPNIGYGTNKKTRHICPDGFRKFLVHNVKELEILLMQNKRFSAEIAHTVSSRKRKDIVERAQQLAIKVTNANARIRSEENE
;
A
#
# COMPACT_ATOMS: atom_id res chain seq x y z
N MET A 1 -22.86 -9.52 -23.72
CA MET A 1 -22.09 -10.78 -23.84
C MET A 1 -20.61 -10.48 -23.83
N GLY A 2 -19.80 -11.20 -23.04
CA GLY A 2 -18.36 -10.97 -23.00
C GLY A 2 -17.66 -11.49 -24.26
N LEU A 3 -16.79 -10.68 -24.85
CA LEU A 3 -15.96 -11.08 -25.98
C LEU A 3 -15.08 -12.26 -25.57
N ARG A 4 -15.14 -13.36 -26.34
CA ARG A 4 -14.29 -14.52 -26.13
C ARG A 4 -12.96 -14.31 -26.88
N PRO A 5 -11.80 -14.53 -26.23
CA PRO A 5 -10.51 -14.43 -26.90
C PRO A 5 -10.38 -15.52 -27.97
N LEU A 6 -9.67 -15.22 -29.06
CA LEU A 6 -9.50 -16.15 -30.18
C LEU A 6 -8.77 -17.44 -29.78
N PHE A 7 -7.82 -17.35 -28.83
CA PHE A 7 -7.01 -18.49 -28.39
C PHE A 7 -6.91 -18.55 -26.87
N LYS A 8 -7.48 -19.60 -26.25
CA LYS A 8 -7.32 -19.90 -24.82
C LYS A 8 -6.29 -21.02 -24.63
N ARG A 9 -5.01 -20.69 -24.74
CA ARG A 9 -3.91 -21.64 -24.44
C ARG A 9 -3.72 -21.76 -22.93
N LYS A 10 -3.41 -22.96 -22.43
CA LYS A 10 -3.05 -23.18 -21.02
C LYS A 10 -1.83 -22.33 -20.66
N LEU A 11 -1.99 -21.43 -19.68
CA LEU A 11 -0.91 -20.57 -19.22
C LEU A 11 -0.04 -21.32 -18.21
N VAL A 12 1.09 -21.84 -18.66
CA VAL A 12 2.10 -22.46 -17.78
C VAL A 12 3.11 -21.40 -17.32
N LYS A 13 3.21 -21.18 -16.00
CA LYS A 13 4.24 -20.33 -15.39
C LYS A 13 5.26 -21.22 -14.68
N LYS A 14 6.53 -21.12 -15.06
CA LYS A 14 7.63 -21.90 -14.46
C LYS A 14 7.96 -21.48 -13.02
N ARG A 15 7.61 -20.26 -12.65
CA ARG A 15 7.80 -19.69 -11.32
C ARG A 15 6.79 -18.57 -11.11
N THR A 16 6.18 -18.52 -9.93
CA THR A 16 5.24 -17.47 -9.51
C THR A 16 5.89 -16.47 -8.55
N LYS A 17 6.78 -16.93 -7.67
CA LYS A 17 7.54 -16.09 -6.72
C LYS A 17 8.50 -15.15 -7.47
N LYS A 18 8.43 -13.84 -7.16
CA LYS A 18 9.38 -12.84 -7.66
C LYS A 18 10.81 -13.17 -7.21
N PHE A 19 11.79 -12.82 -8.04
CA PHE A 19 13.19 -12.85 -7.63
C PHE A 19 13.48 -11.62 -6.77
N ILE A 20 13.76 -11.86 -5.50
CA ILE A 20 14.08 -10.82 -4.52
C ILE A 20 15.60 -10.65 -4.40
N ARG A 21 16.05 -9.44 -4.10
CA ARG A 21 17.47 -9.17 -3.83
C ARG A 21 17.92 -9.91 -2.56
N HIS A 22 19.14 -10.41 -2.57
CA HIS A 22 19.71 -11.04 -1.38
C HIS A 22 19.78 -10.02 -0.22
N GLN A 23 19.30 -10.42 0.98
CA GLN A 23 19.24 -9.62 2.22
C GLN A 23 18.24 -8.45 2.24
N SER A 24 17.35 -8.31 1.23
CA SER A 24 16.29 -7.27 1.27
C SER A 24 15.24 -7.51 2.35
N ASP A 25 15.20 -8.71 2.89
CA ASP A 25 14.32 -9.19 3.95
C ASP A 25 14.81 -8.83 5.37
N ARG A 26 16.08 -8.45 5.52
CA ARG A 26 16.68 -8.22 6.86
C ARG A 26 16.40 -6.86 7.46
N TYR A 27 16.22 -5.83 6.62
CA TYR A 27 16.13 -4.45 7.08
C TYR A 27 14.84 -3.82 6.59
N VAL A 28 14.10 -3.19 7.50
CA VAL A 28 12.88 -2.43 7.18
C VAL A 28 13.27 -0.95 7.04
N LYS A 29 12.74 -0.27 6.02
CA LYS A 29 12.93 1.18 5.88
C LYS A 29 12.22 1.88 7.04
N LEU A 30 12.97 2.43 7.99
CA LEU A 30 12.42 3.41 8.91
C LEU A 30 12.12 4.69 8.12
N LYS A 31 10.85 5.10 8.10
CA LYS A 31 10.42 6.34 7.46
C LYS A 31 11.06 7.49 8.26
N LYS A 32 11.94 8.28 7.64
CA LYS A 32 12.47 9.51 8.24
C LYS A 32 11.38 10.59 8.29
N ASN A 33 10.41 10.40 9.18
CA ASN A 33 9.44 11.42 9.60
C ASN A 33 9.57 11.57 11.13
N LEU A 34 10.78 11.86 11.59
CA LEU A 34 11.00 12.52 12.88
C LEU A 34 11.95 13.68 12.60
N SER A 35 11.44 14.70 11.90
CA SER A 35 11.84 16.05 12.26
C SER A 35 11.38 16.23 13.70
N VAL A 36 12.34 16.32 14.63
CA VAL A 36 12.12 16.94 15.93
C VAL A 36 11.76 18.40 15.65
N VAL A 37 10.50 18.63 15.31
CA VAL A 37 9.82 19.85 15.66
C VAL A 37 9.00 19.45 16.85
N GLY A 38 9.27 20.06 18.01
CA GLY A 38 8.50 19.87 19.22
C GLY A 38 7.02 19.95 18.89
N SER A 39 6.39 18.78 18.77
CA SER A 39 4.97 18.64 18.59
C SER A 39 4.59 17.73 19.73
N VAL A 40 3.98 18.37 20.71
CA VAL A 40 3.17 17.77 21.77
C VAL A 40 2.40 16.62 21.14
N ILE A 41 2.88 15.39 21.35
CA ILE A 41 2.08 14.22 21.09
C ILE A 41 1.05 14.26 22.21
N TRP A 42 -0.16 14.72 21.87
CA TRP A 42 -1.35 14.32 22.61
C TRP A 42 -1.42 12.80 22.49
N LEU A 43 -0.74 12.12 23.41
CA LEU A 43 -1.13 10.78 23.80
C LEU A 43 -2.50 10.97 24.41
N LYS A 44 -3.52 10.69 23.61
CA LYS A 44 -4.81 10.26 24.12
C LYS A 44 -4.52 8.94 24.85
N CYS A 45 -4.04 9.08 26.08
CA CYS A 45 -4.02 8.02 27.07
C CYS A 45 -5.48 7.62 27.23
N ILE A 46 -5.87 6.57 26.52
CA ILE A 46 -6.95 5.70 26.96
C ILE A 46 -6.39 4.99 28.20
N VAL A 47 -6.41 5.69 29.33
CA VAL A 47 -6.49 5.06 30.64
C VAL A 47 -7.89 5.38 31.12
N GLY A 48 -8.75 4.41 30.86
CA GLY A 48 -10.13 4.35 31.31
C GLY A 48 -10.51 2.89 31.46
N SER A 49 -9.82 2.21 32.39
CA SER A 49 -10.48 1.28 33.31
C SER A 49 -11.84 1.86 33.74
N LEU A 50 -12.98 1.15 33.84
CA LEU A 50 -13.20 -0.20 34.35
C LEU A 50 -14.71 -0.59 34.10
N VAL A 51 -14.97 -1.76 33.48
CA VAL A 51 -15.93 -2.83 33.94
C VAL A 51 -17.47 -2.54 33.78
N PRO A 52 -18.35 -3.53 34.04
CA PRO A 52 -19.09 -4.40 33.11
C PRO A 52 -20.56 -3.98 32.85
N THR A 53 -21.18 -4.54 31.82
CA THR A 53 -22.64 -4.54 31.68
C THR A 53 -23.28 -5.54 32.66
N MET A 54 -24.07 -5.07 33.62
CA MET A 54 -25.36 -5.66 33.99
C MET A 54 -26.14 -4.72 34.92
N SER A 55 -27.32 -4.34 34.43
CA SER A 55 -28.54 -4.08 35.20
C SER A 55 -28.81 -2.68 35.79
N GLN A 56 -29.91 -2.13 35.26
CA GLN A 56 -30.97 -1.35 35.91
C GLN A 56 -30.84 0.17 36.07
N LYS A 57 -31.86 0.82 35.46
CA LYS A 57 -32.56 2.05 35.89
C LYS A 57 -31.77 3.35 35.77
N VAL A 58 -32.32 4.52 35.45
CA VAL A 58 -33.61 5.01 34.92
C VAL A 58 -33.32 6.51 34.67
N CYS A 59 -33.83 7.05 33.57
CA CYS A 59 -34.30 8.43 33.41
C CYS A 59 -33.42 9.66 33.75
N LEU A 60 -33.20 10.45 32.68
CA LEU A 60 -33.57 11.87 32.54
C LEU A 60 -32.54 13.00 32.81
N LEU A 61 -32.50 13.87 31.79
CA LEU A 61 -32.37 15.34 31.77
C LEU A 61 -31.02 15.94 32.22
N HIS A 62 -30.20 16.46 31.29
CA HIS A 62 -30.23 17.82 30.68
C HIS A 62 -29.72 18.93 31.60
N SER A 63 -28.77 19.71 31.09
CA SER A 63 -28.25 20.99 31.59
C SER A 63 -27.48 20.97 32.91
N THR A 64 -26.21 21.39 32.86
CA THR A 64 -25.72 22.60 33.55
C THR A 64 -24.23 22.83 33.28
N LEU A 65 -23.96 23.64 32.24
CA LEU A 65 -22.95 24.67 32.36
C LEU A 65 -23.44 25.64 33.45
N GLN A 66 -22.77 25.71 34.60
CA GLN A 66 -22.48 26.94 35.35
C GLN A 66 -21.75 26.57 36.66
N LEU A 67 -20.91 27.50 37.14
CA LEU A 67 -20.23 27.51 38.45
C LEU A 67 -18.79 26.98 38.47
N CYS A 68 -17.99 27.55 37.56
CA CYS A 68 -16.78 28.19 38.04
C CYS A 68 -17.20 29.41 38.88
N LYS A 69 -16.75 29.44 40.14
CA LYS A 69 -16.54 30.59 41.06
C LYS A 69 -17.07 30.24 42.46
N ASP A 70 -16.28 30.66 43.44
CA ASP A 70 -16.59 30.70 44.88
C ASP A 70 -16.24 29.44 45.68
N PHE A 71 -14.95 29.15 45.86
CA PHE A 71 -14.46 28.63 47.14
C PHE A 71 -12.96 28.88 47.32
N ASN A 72 -12.60 30.14 47.61
CA ASN A 72 -11.34 30.47 48.28
C ASN A 72 -11.68 31.05 49.65
N SER A 73 -11.89 30.17 50.62
CA SER A 73 -11.93 30.49 52.05
C SER A 73 -12.20 29.21 52.83
N ASN A 74 -11.14 28.45 53.13
CA ASN A 74 -10.96 27.70 54.38
C ASN A 74 -9.61 26.99 54.26
N GLY A 75 -8.65 27.45 55.06
CA GLY A 75 -7.30 26.91 55.10
C GLY A 75 -7.30 25.40 55.37
N GLY A 76 -6.69 24.67 54.44
CA GLY A 76 -6.32 23.27 54.58
C GLY A 76 -5.08 23.06 53.71
N GLY A 77 -3.98 22.65 54.32
CA GLY A 77 -2.65 22.64 53.71
C GLY A 77 -2.59 21.86 52.38
N LEU A 78 -1.90 22.45 51.40
CA LEU A 78 -1.38 21.74 50.24
C LEU A 78 -0.30 20.75 50.71
N PRO A 79 -0.37 19.46 50.36
CA PRO A 79 0.69 18.53 50.68
C PRO A 79 1.98 18.96 49.99
N GLU A 80 2.98 19.10 50.85
CA GLU A 80 4.37 19.40 50.59
C GLU A 80 4.94 18.51 49.47
N ALA A 81 5.67 19.17 48.57
CA ALA A 81 6.65 18.58 47.68
C ALA A 81 6.15 17.50 46.69
N LEU A 82 5.68 17.96 45.53
CA LEU A 82 6.16 17.38 44.26
C LEU A 82 7.68 17.59 44.20
N GLN A 83 8.41 16.73 44.91
CA GLN A 83 9.84 16.62 44.77
C GLN A 83 10.06 16.02 43.38
N TRP A 84 10.46 16.89 42.45
CA TRP A 84 11.00 16.45 41.17
C TRP A 84 12.21 15.56 41.46
N HIS A 85 12.03 14.24 41.44
CA HIS A 85 13.15 13.37 41.14
C HIS A 85 13.54 13.64 39.70
N ARG A 86 14.46 14.60 39.51
CA ARG A 86 15.28 14.69 38.32
C ARG A 86 16.11 13.42 38.28
N VAL A 87 15.55 12.35 37.74
CA VAL A 87 16.35 11.24 37.23
C VAL A 87 17.10 11.81 36.04
N LYS A 88 18.32 12.29 36.28
CA LYS A 88 19.32 12.44 35.24
C LYS A 88 19.51 11.04 34.65
N LEU A 89 18.86 10.74 33.54
CA LEU A 89 19.35 9.72 32.61
C LEU A 89 20.62 10.27 31.95
N SER A 90 21.65 10.55 32.75
CA SER A 90 23.01 10.75 32.27
C SER A 90 23.67 9.39 32.29
N GLY A 91 23.49 8.61 31.23
CA GLY A 91 24.07 7.27 31.18
C GLY A 91 23.57 6.41 30.05
N MET A 92 23.89 6.80 28.80
CA MET A 92 24.28 5.93 27.68
C MET A 92 24.03 6.69 26.36
N VAL A 93 24.87 7.69 26.11
CA VAL A 93 25.15 8.11 24.73
C VAL A 93 26.49 7.50 24.32
N SER A 94 26.70 6.23 24.61
CA SER A 94 27.82 5.45 24.10
C SER A 94 27.36 4.71 22.84
N GLY A 95 27.53 5.37 21.70
CA GLY A 95 27.68 4.65 20.44
C GLY A 95 26.39 4.27 19.72
N PHE A 96 25.40 5.17 19.63
CA PHE A 96 24.49 5.19 18.46
C PHE A 96 25.27 5.65 17.22
N ARG A 97 26.31 4.88 16.89
CA ARG A 97 27.13 5.07 15.70
C ARG A 97 26.23 4.84 14.53
N HIS A 98 25.83 5.94 13.91
CA HIS A 98 25.43 6.16 12.52
C HIS A 98 25.82 5.08 11.50
N ARG A 99 25.36 3.84 11.68
CA ARG A 99 25.20 2.87 10.60
C ARG A 99 23.73 2.84 10.30
N TYR A 100 23.28 3.89 9.64
CA TYR A 100 22.04 3.89 8.91
C TYR A 100 22.08 2.67 7.99
N GLU A 101 21.38 1.61 8.39
CA GLU A 101 21.15 0.43 7.59
C GLU A 101 20.53 0.91 6.28
N LEU A 102 21.34 0.87 5.22
CA LEU A 102 20.89 1.19 3.88
C LEU A 102 19.85 0.15 3.51
N PHE A 103 18.58 0.49 3.69
CA PHE A 103 17.46 -0.33 3.29
C PHE A 103 17.68 -0.85 1.87
N VAL A 104 17.73 -2.17 1.74
CA VAL A 104 17.95 -2.83 0.46
C VAL A 104 16.59 -3.11 -0.15
N GLU A 105 16.23 -2.36 -1.19
CA GLU A 105 15.00 -2.62 -1.93
C GLU A 105 14.93 -4.06 -2.47
N PRO A 106 13.74 -4.70 -2.48
CA PRO A 106 13.57 -6.09 -2.92
C PRO A 106 13.72 -6.27 -4.43
N ASN A 107 14.07 -5.22 -5.19
CA ASN A 107 14.29 -5.30 -6.62
C ASN A 107 15.58 -6.09 -6.94
N TRP A 108 15.47 -7.09 -7.80
CA TRP A 108 16.58 -8.02 -8.10
C TRP A 108 17.84 -7.29 -8.56
N ARG A 109 18.99 -7.65 -7.96
CA ARG A 109 20.33 -7.24 -8.39
C ARG A 109 21.26 -8.45 -8.34
N LYS A 110 22.13 -8.60 -9.34
CA LYS A 110 23.09 -9.71 -9.41
C LYS A 110 24.17 -9.52 -8.32
N PRO A 111 24.35 -10.48 -7.38
CA PRO A 111 25.40 -10.39 -6.37
C PRO A 111 26.79 -10.52 -7.01
N ARG A 112 27.73 -9.63 -6.64
CA ARG A 112 29.09 -9.59 -7.21
C ARG A 112 30.20 -10.04 -6.25
N GLY A 113 29.99 -9.95 -4.94
CA GLY A 113 31.04 -10.21 -3.93
C GLY A 113 31.64 -11.62 -3.98
N ILE A 114 32.92 -11.73 -3.62
CA ILE A 114 33.71 -12.97 -3.74
C ILE A 114 33.13 -14.13 -2.91
N ASP A 115 32.70 -13.86 -1.68
CA ASP A 115 32.17 -14.84 -0.72
C ASP A 115 30.65 -14.95 -0.70
N ASN A 116 29.98 -14.31 -1.67
CA ASN A 116 28.53 -14.32 -1.67
C ASN A 116 27.96 -15.72 -1.94
N ARG A 117 27.21 -16.25 -0.97
CA ARG A 117 26.64 -17.61 -1.03
C ARG A 117 25.65 -17.81 -2.18
N VAL A 118 24.85 -16.80 -2.52
CA VAL A 118 23.90 -16.85 -3.64
C VAL A 118 24.65 -16.92 -4.97
N ARG A 119 25.73 -16.14 -5.14
CA ARG A 119 26.58 -16.16 -6.34
C ARG A 119 27.20 -17.55 -6.57
N ARG A 120 27.69 -18.18 -5.49
CA ARG A 120 28.27 -19.54 -5.50
C ARG A 120 27.23 -20.66 -5.59
N LYS A 121 25.92 -20.35 -5.59
CA LYS A 121 24.80 -21.30 -5.73
C LYS A 121 24.75 -22.41 -4.65
N PHE A 122 25.08 -22.09 -3.41
CA PHE A 122 24.90 -23.04 -2.31
C PHE A 122 23.42 -23.44 -2.14
N LYS A 123 23.18 -24.72 -1.76
CA LYS A 123 21.85 -25.24 -1.45
C LYS A 123 21.18 -24.41 -0.32
N GLY A 124 19.86 -24.28 -0.39
CA GLY A 124 19.07 -23.53 0.59
C GLY A 124 19.06 -22.01 0.41
N GLN A 125 19.79 -21.47 -0.57
CA GLN A 125 19.77 -20.04 -0.88
C GLN A 125 18.81 -19.66 -2.01
N TYR A 126 18.52 -18.37 -2.12
CA TYR A 126 17.67 -17.82 -3.18
C TYR A 126 18.19 -18.21 -4.57
N LEU A 127 17.31 -18.77 -5.39
CA LEU A 127 17.61 -19.09 -6.78
C LEU A 127 17.79 -17.80 -7.61
N MET A 128 18.84 -17.74 -8.44
CA MET A 128 19.05 -16.61 -9.34
C MET A 128 18.21 -16.72 -10.62
N PRO A 129 17.80 -15.61 -11.24
CA PRO A 129 17.19 -15.61 -12.57
C PRO A 129 18.14 -16.19 -13.61
N ASN A 130 17.61 -17.07 -14.45
CA ASN A 130 18.28 -17.63 -15.62
C ASN A 130 17.30 -17.65 -16.81
N ILE A 131 17.82 -17.85 -18.02
CA ILE A 131 17.00 -17.94 -19.25
C ILE A 131 16.00 -19.11 -19.21
N GLY A 132 16.30 -20.15 -18.45
CA GLY A 132 15.45 -21.33 -18.26
C GLY A 132 14.07 -21.01 -17.68
N TYR A 133 13.93 -19.95 -16.88
CA TYR A 133 12.63 -19.47 -16.39
C TYR A 133 11.78 -18.74 -17.44
N GLY A 134 12.29 -18.54 -18.66
CA GLY A 134 11.55 -17.92 -19.75
C GLY A 134 10.24 -18.65 -20.07
N THR A 135 9.15 -17.89 -20.17
CA THR A 135 7.84 -18.39 -20.60
C THR A 135 7.83 -18.67 -22.10
N ASN A 136 6.96 -19.59 -22.54
CA ASN A 136 6.78 -19.93 -23.94
C ASN A 136 6.45 -18.66 -24.76
N LYS A 137 7.10 -18.49 -25.92
CA LYS A 137 6.89 -17.34 -26.83
C LYS A 137 5.39 -17.13 -27.14
N LYS A 138 4.64 -18.22 -27.28
CA LYS A 138 3.20 -18.22 -27.56
C LYS A 138 2.36 -17.58 -26.44
N THR A 139 2.70 -17.83 -25.17
CA THR A 139 1.93 -17.39 -23.99
C THR A 139 2.53 -16.19 -23.27
N ARG A 140 3.68 -15.69 -23.75
CA ARG A 140 4.32 -14.49 -23.22
C ARG A 140 3.41 -13.27 -23.38
N HIS A 141 3.34 -12.44 -22.34
CA HIS A 141 2.52 -11.22 -22.27
C HIS A 141 1.00 -11.42 -22.39
N ILE A 142 0.50 -12.64 -22.20
CA ILE A 142 -0.94 -12.91 -22.12
C ILE A 142 -1.44 -12.76 -20.68
N CYS A 143 -2.53 -12.03 -20.51
CA CYS A 143 -3.26 -11.88 -19.26
C CYS A 143 -4.04 -13.17 -18.92
N PRO A 144 -4.44 -13.41 -17.66
CA PRO A 144 -5.24 -14.57 -17.28
C PRO A 144 -6.54 -14.73 -18.10
N ASP A 145 -7.11 -13.60 -18.52
CA ASP A 145 -8.30 -13.53 -19.38
C ASP A 145 -8.09 -14.05 -20.80
N GLY A 146 -6.85 -14.30 -21.22
CA GLY A 146 -6.49 -14.76 -22.57
C GLY A 146 -6.16 -13.65 -23.57
N PHE A 147 -6.37 -12.38 -23.21
CA PHE A 147 -6.01 -11.22 -24.05
C PHE A 147 -4.59 -10.73 -23.77
N ARG A 148 -4.01 -10.00 -24.74
CA ARG A 148 -2.81 -9.19 -24.53
C ARG A 148 -3.22 -7.76 -24.20
N LYS A 149 -2.59 -7.15 -23.20
CA LYS A 149 -2.88 -5.77 -22.85
C LYS A 149 -2.28 -4.78 -23.84
N PHE A 150 -3.06 -3.76 -24.19
CA PHE A 150 -2.65 -2.60 -24.98
C PHE A 150 -2.99 -1.34 -24.20
N LEU A 151 -2.03 -0.46 -23.98
CA LEU A 151 -2.21 0.74 -23.17
C LEU A 151 -2.74 1.88 -24.07
N VAL A 152 -3.86 2.49 -23.67
CA VAL A 152 -4.60 3.50 -24.45
C VAL A 152 -4.67 4.83 -23.70
N HIS A 153 -4.40 5.93 -24.40
CA HIS A 153 -4.52 7.29 -23.90
C HIS A 153 -5.71 8.06 -24.52
N ASN A 154 -6.02 7.79 -25.79
CA ASN A 154 -7.00 8.53 -26.57
C ASN A 154 -8.02 7.63 -27.26
N VAL A 155 -9.13 8.21 -27.71
CA VAL A 155 -10.18 7.48 -28.46
C VAL A 155 -9.65 6.93 -29.79
N LYS A 156 -8.81 7.69 -30.50
CA LYS A 156 -8.21 7.28 -31.79
C LYS A 156 -7.35 6.01 -31.66
N GLU A 157 -6.70 5.81 -30.51
CA GLU A 157 -5.87 4.62 -30.28
C GLU A 157 -6.70 3.34 -30.13
N LEU A 158 -8.00 3.44 -29.83
CA LEU A 158 -8.91 2.29 -29.85
C LEU A 158 -9.17 1.78 -31.27
N GLU A 159 -9.09 2.64 -32.27
CA GLU A 159 -9.38 2.28 -33.67
C GLU A 159 -8.34 1.30 -34.22
N ILE A 160 -7.10 1.38 -33.73
CA ILE A 160 -6.03 0.41 -34.03
C ILE A 160 -6.43 -1.02 -33.60
N LEU A 161 -7.27 -1.14 -32.57
CA LEU A 161 -7.73 -2.41 -32.03
C LEU A 161 -8.99 -2.96 -32.71
N LEU A 162 -9.59 -2.24 -33.66
CA LEU A 162 -10.83 -2.63 -34.34
C LEU A 162 -10.72 -4.04 -34.97
N MET A 163 -9.64 -4.28 -35.71
CA MET A 163 -9.40 -5.58 -36.34
C MET A 163 -8.91 -6.65 -35.37
N GLN A 164 -8.34 -6.26 -34.21
CA GLN A 164 -7.64 -7.17 -33.30
C GLN A 164 -8.32 -7.32 -31.93
N ASN A 165 -9.62 -7.03 -31.86
CA ASN A 165 -10.44 -7.05 -30.64
C ASN A 165 -10.45 -8.40 -29.88
N LYS A 166 -10.30 -9.53 -30.58
CA LYS A 166 -10.23 -10.88 -29.97
C LYS A 166 -8.84 -11.25 -29.43
N ARG A 167 -7.80 -10.47 -29.76
CA ARG A 167 -6.40 -10.73 -29.38
C ARG A 167 -5.92 -9.79 -28.28
N PHE A 168 -6.37 -8.54 -28.33
CA PHE A 168 -5.96 -7.50 -27.40
C PHE A 168 -7.12 -6.99 -26.54
N SER A 169 -6.78 -6.52 -25.35
CA SER A 169 -7.66 -5.79 -24.46
C SER A 169 -7.06 -4.42 -24.18
N ALA A 170 -7.89 -3.38 -24.15
CA ALA A 170 -7.45 -2.04 -23.83
C ALA A 170 -7.30 -1.85 -22.31
N GLU A 171 -6.16 -1.29 -21.91
CA GLU A 171 -5.86 -0.78 -20.57
C GLU A 171 -5.81 0.74 -20.66
N ILE A 172 -6.77 1.45 -20.06
CA ILE A 172 -6.76 2.91 -20.06
C ILE A 172 -5.62 3.41 -19.17
N ALA A 173 -4.80 4.33 -19.67
CA ALA A 173 -3.71 4.89 -18.90
C ALA A 173 -4.20 5.60 -17.62
N HIS A 174 -3.32 5.65 -16.62
CA HIS A 174 -3.62 6.26 -15.32
C HIS A 174 -3.74 7.80 -15.40
N THR A 175 -3.16 8.43 -16.42
CA THR A 175 -3.17 9.89 -16.60
C THR A 175 -4.47 10.43 -17.19
N VAL A 176 -5.29 9.57 -17.82
CA VAL A 176 -6.52 10.00 -18.52
C VAL A 176 -7.57 10.48 -17.52
N SER A 177 -8.13 11.66 -17.77
CA SER A 177 -9.20 12.27 -16.96
C SER A 177 -10.50 11.46 -17.00
N SER A 178 -11.38 11.67 -16.02
CA SER A 178 -12.69 10.98 -15.93
C SER A 178 -13.57 11.24 -17.16
N ARG A 179 -13.59 12.49 -17.66
CA ARG A 179 -14.36 12.86 -18.86
C ARG A 179 -13.95 12.01 -20.08
N LYS A 180 -12.67 12.03 -20.44
CA LYS A 180 -12.14 11.23 -21.57
C LYS A 180 -12.31 9.72 -21.37
N ARG A 181 -12.34 9.25 -20.13
CA ARG A 181 -12.57 7.82 -19.83
C ARG A 181 -13.96 7.37 -20.23
N LYS A 182 -14.99 8.21 -20.06
CA LYS A 182 -16.34 7.91 -20.53
C LYS A 182 -16.35 7.74 -22.04
N ASP A 183 -15.82 8.72 -22.77
CA ASP A 183 -15.72 8.69 -24.24
C ASP A 183 -14.98 7.42 -24.75
N ILE A 184 -13.88 7.04 -24.08
CA ILE A 184 -13.11 5.84 -24.40
C ILE A 184 -13.93 4.57 -24.14
N VAL A 185 -14.66 4.50 -23.03
CA VAL A 185 -15.48 3.33 -22.68
C VAL A 185 -16.66 3.19 -23.63
N GLU A 186 -17.38 4.27 -23.91
CA GLU A 186 -18.48 4.32 -24.87
C GLU A 186 -18.02 3.88 -26.26
N ARG A 187 -16.91 4.45 -26.75
CA ARG A 187 -16.33 4.05 -28.04
C ARG A 187 -15.88 2.60 -28.04
N ALA A 188 -15.27 2.11 -26.96
CA ALA A 188 -14.85 0.72 -26.87
C ALA A 188 -16.03 -0.26 -26.88
N GLN A 189 -17.19 0.12 -26.30
CA GLN A 189 -18.41 -0.66 -26.36
C GLN A 189 -18.93 -0.78 -27.80
N GLN A 190 -18.94 0.34 -28.55
CA GLN A 190 -19.33 0.35 -29.97
C GLN A 190 -18.44 -0.57 -30.81
N LEU A 191 -17.12 -0.52 -30.62
CA LEU A 191 -16.15 -1.33 -31.38
C LEU A 191 -16.04 -2.78 -30.86
N ALA A 192 -16.80 -3.13 -29.82
CA ALA A 192 -16.72 -4.40 -29.11
C ALA A 192 -15.26 -4.75 -28.75
N ILE A 193 -14.62 -3.87 -27.99
CA ILE A 193 -13.28 -4.07 -27.43
C ILE A 193 -13.39 -4.25 -25.91
N LYS A 194 -12.68 -5.24 -25.36
CA LYS A 194 -12.61 -5.42 -23.91
C LYS A 194 -11.69 -4.38 -23.27
N VAL A 195 -12.22 -3.59 -22.34
CA VAL A 195 -11.44 -2.69 -21.48
C VAL A 195 -11.23 -3.35 -20.11
N THR A 196 -9.99 -3.40 -19.61
CA THR A 196 -9.67 -4.08 -18.33
C THR A 196 -10.04 -3.25 -17.10
N ASN A 197 -9.92 -1.92 -17.18
CA ASN A 197 -10.13 -0.97 -16.10
C ASN A 197 -11.28 0.01 -16.39
N ALA A 198 -12.38 -0.49 -16.96
CA ALA A 198 -13.52 0.32 -17.42
C ALA A 198 -14.15 1.18 -16.32
N ASN A 199 -14.35 0.62 -15.12
CA ASN A 199 -15.10 1.27 -14.03
C ASN A 199 -14.26 2.29 -13.23
N ALA A 200 -13.00 2.53 -13.61
CA ALA A 200 -12.12 3.35 -12.79
C ALA A 200 -12.42 4.86 -12.95
N ARG A 201 -12.64 5.56 -11.83
CA ARG A 201 -12.91 7.01 -11.69
C ARG A 201 -14.30 7.50 -12.12
N ILE A 202 -15.21 6.62 -12.54
CA ILE A 202 -16.58 6.99 -12.88
C ILE A 202 -17.44 6.82 -11.62
N ARG A 203 -18.15 7.87 -11.18
CA ARG A 203 -19.15 7.78 -10.12
C ARG A 203 -20.46 7.27 -10.73
N SER A 204 -21.20 6.45 -9.98
CA SER A 204 -22.42 5.78 -10.45
C SER A 204 -23.61 6.70 -10.72
N GLU A 205 -23.57 7.95 -10.25
CA GLU A 205 -24.68 8.92 -10.35
C GLU A 205 -24.94 9.45 -11.76
N GLU A 206 -23.99 9.31 -12.70
CA GLU A 206 -24.08 9.90 -14.05
C GLU A 206 -24.48 8.89 -15.14
N ASN A 207 -24.98 7.70 -14.77
CA ASN A 207 -25.39 6.62 -15.69
C ASN A 207 -26.90 6.37 -15.72
N GLU A 208 -27.72 7.30 -15.22
CA GLU A 208 -29.19 7.28 -15.36
C GLU A 208 -29.65 7.93 -16.66
#